data_AF-A0A8T3VHU8-F1
#
_entry.id   AF-A0A8T3VHU8-F1
#
_cell.length_a   1.000
_cell.length_b   1.000
_cell.length_c   1.000
_cell.angle_alpha   90.00
_cell.angle_beta   90.00
_cell.angle_gamma   90.00
#
_symmetry.space_group_name_H-M   'P 1'
#
loop_
_entity.id
_entity.type
_entity.pdbx_description
1 polymer ?
#
loop_
_entity_poly.entity_id
_entity_poly.type
_entity_poly.pdbx_seq_one_letter_code
_entity_poly.pdbx_strand_id
1 'polypeptide(L)'
;MVACKNCGCELPEEAQFCRECGSKVIEEEPVKEIKFCQNCGSKIPKNTKFCFKCGASAVNPQTNNTYPLVNQKSPGLAALLSFLIVGLGQVYVGLTKKGILLFLGAIISGILMLVLIGWITWLLIWGYGIFDAYNSAEKINQGIDVADTIDFDNLF
;
A
#
# COMPACT_ATOMS: atom_id res chain seq x y z
N MET A 1 -37.00 -1.87 -17.82
CA MET A 1 -36.46 -2.49 -19.06
C MET A 1 -35.33 -1.63 -19.58
N VAL A 2 -34.24 -2.22 -20.07
CA VAL A 2 -33.06 -1.51 -20.58
C VAL A 2 -32.76 -1.92 -22.02
N ALA A 3 -32.39 -0.98 -22.88
CA ALA A 3 -32.03 -1.26 -24.26
C ALA A 3 -30.54 -1.61 -24.37
N CYS A 4 -30.20 -2.67 -25.10
CA CYS A 4 -28.82 -3.04 -25.36
C CYS A 4 -28.09 -1.92 -26.14
N LYS A 5 -27.00 -1.38 -25.60
CA LYS A 5 -26.20 -0.34 -26.28
C LYS A 5 -25.51 -0.80 -27.56
N ASN A 6 -25.39 -2.10 -27.80
CA ASN A 6 -24.73 -2.66 -28.97
C ASN A 6 -25.69 -3.01 -30.12
N CYS A 7 -26.89 -3.54 -29.81
CA CYS A 7 -27.82 -4.03 -30.82
C CYS A 7 -29.24 -3.45 -30.73
N GLY A 8 -29.55 -2.68 -29.68
CA GLY A 8 -30.84 -2.03 -29.50
C GLY A 8 -31.98 -2.92 -29.00
N CYS A 9 -31.76 -4.22 -28.76
CA CYS A 9 -32.82 -5.10 -28.26
C CYS A 9 -33.22 -4.74 -26.82
N GLU A 10 -34.48 -5.00 -26.48
CA GLU A 10 -35.00 -4.79 -25.13
C GLU A 10 -34.58 -5.93 -24.19
N LEU A 11 -34.07 -5.57 -23.01
CA LEU A 11 -33.56 -6.48 -22.00
C LEU A 11 -34.25 -6.21 -20.64
N PRO A 12 -34.44 -7.26 -19.81
CA PRO A 12 -34.87 -7.08 -18.43
C PRO A 12 -33.80 -6.36 -17.61
N GLU A 13 -34.20 -5.66 -16.55
CA GLU A 13 -33.31 -4.80 -15.76
C GLU A 13 -32.15 -5.56 -15.11
N GLU A 14 -32.35 -6.83 -14.79
CA GLU A 14 -31.38 -7.70 -14.12
C GLU A 14 -30.52 -8.52 -15.12
N ALA A 15 -30.68 -8.31 -16.44
CA ALA A 15 -29.91 -9.05 -17.43
C ALA A 15 -28.43 -8.69 -17.32
N GLN A 16 -27.55 -9.65 -17.02
CA GLN A 16 -26.10 -9.43 -17.00
C GLN A 16 -25.48 -9.40 -18.41
N PHE A 17 -26.12 -10.06 -19.38
CA PHE A 17 -25.66 -10.16 -20.76
C PHE A 17 -26.82 -10.03 -21.74
N CYS A 18 -26.57 -9.41 -22.89
CA CYS A 18 -27.53 -9.32 -23.97
C CYS A 18 -27.70 -10.71 -24.62
N ARG A 19 -28.93 -11.23 -24.61
CA ARG A 19 -29.28 -12.53 -25.21
C ARG A 19 -29.15 -12.58 -26.75
N GLU A 20 -29.15 -11.42 -27.41
CA GLU A 20 -29.07 -11.34 -28.88
C GLU A 20 -27.63 -11.16 -29.40
N CYS A 21 -26.84 -10.26 -28.79
CA CYS A 21 -25.49 -9.95 -29.27
C CYS A 21 -24.36 -10.35 -28.30
N GLY A 22 -24.69 -10.89 -27.13
CA GLY A 22 -23.71 -11.34 -26.13
C GLY A 22 -22.98 -10.23 -25.37
N SER A 23 -23.26 -8.95 -25.64
CA SER A 23 -22.60 -7.85 -24.91
C SER A 23 -23.02 -7.82 -23.45
N LYS A 24 -22.07 -7.65 -22.53
CA LYS A 24 -22.34 -7.45 -21.11
C LYS A 24 -23.20 -6.19 -20.92
N VAL A 25 -24.31 -6.33 -20.21
CA VAL A 25 -25.15 -5.21 -19.82
C VAL A 25 -24.53 -4.66 -18.56
N ILE A 26 -24.01 -3.44 -18.65
CA ILE A 26 -23.37 -2.77 -17.53
C ILE A 26 -24.44 -1.88 -16.92
N GLU A 27 -24.90 -2.22 -15.72
CA GLU A 27 -25.66 -1.29 -14.88
C GLU A 27 -24.76 -0.08 -14.62
N GLU A 28 -25.17 1.10 -15.10
CA GLU A 28 -24.38 2.31 -14.95
C GLU A 28 -24.61 2.89 -13.55
N GLU A 29 -23.79 2.47 -12.59
CA GLU A 29 -23.58 3.29 -11.40
C GLU A 29 -22.99 4.66 -11.82
N PRO A 30 -23.47 5.77 -11.25
CA PRO A 30 -23.05 7.11 -11.66
C PRO A 30 -21.54 7.29 -11.46
N VAL A 31 -20.83 7.46 -12.57
CA VAL A 31 -19.38 7.69 -12.61
C VAL A 31 -19.07 9.07 -12.01
N LYS A 32 -18.76 9.09 -10.71
CA LYS A 32 -18.58 10.33 -9.93
C LYS A 32 -17.32 11.13 -10.27
N GLU A 33 -16.42 10.63 -11.12
CA GLU A 33 -15.11 11.28 -11.31
C GLU A 33 -14.63 11.29 -12.77
N ILE A 34 -14.62 12.51 -13.35
CA ILE A 34 -14.19 12.80 -14.73
C ILE A 34 -12.80 13.47 -14.68
N LYS A 35 -11.88 13.04 -15.54
CA LYS A 35 -10.60 13.71 -15.81
C LYS A 35 -10.54 14.13 -17.29
N PHE A 36 -9.66 15.08 -17.62
CA PHE A 36 -9.42 15.50 -19.01
C PHE A 36 -8.20 14.78 -19.56
N CYS A 37 -8.29 14.28 -20.79
CA CYS A 37 -7.17 13.70 -21.50
C CYS A 37 -6.10 14.76 -21.75
N GLN A 38 -4.86 14.53 -21.28
CA GLN A 38 -3.75 15.46 -21.42
C GLN A 38 -3.25 15.60 -22.87
N ASN A 39 -3.59 14.66 -23.75
CA ASN A 39 -3.18 14.71 -25.17
C ASN A 39 -4.22 15.40 -26.08
N CYS A 40 -5.52 15.26 -25.82
CA CYS A 40 -6.57 15.75 -26.74
C CYS A 40 -7.71 16.54 -26.07
N GLY A 41 -7.68 16.70 -24.75
CA GLY A 41 -8.66 17.48 -23.99
C GLY A 41 -10.04 16.85 -23.84
N SER A 42 -10.26 15.59 -24.26
CA SER A 42 -11.55 14.92 -24.07
C SER A 42 -11.83 14.62 -22.60
N LYS A 43 -13.12 14.66 -22.22
CA LYS A 43 -13.60 14.18 -20.93
C LYS A 43 -13.55 12.66 -20.91
N ILE A 44 -12.86 12.09 -19.93
CA ILE A 44 -12.71 10.65 -19.75
C ILE A 44 -12.97 10.27 -18.28
N PRO A 45 -13.55 9.09 -18.00
CA PRO A 45 -13.66 8.57 -16.64
C PRO A 45 -12.28 8.40 -16.00
N LYS A 46 -12.16 8.59 -14.68
CA LYS A 46 -10.87 8.35 -13.98
C LYS A 46 -10.37 6.91 -14.16
N ASN A 47 -11.26 5.92 -14.24
CA ASN A 47 -10.94 4.50 -14.34
C ASN A 47 -10.69 3.99 -15.77
N THR A 48 -10.42 4.87 -16.74
CA THR A 48 -10.01 4.42 -18.09
C THR A 48 -8.49 4.28 -18.18
N LYS A 49 -8.06 3.20 -18.82
CA LYS A 49 -6.64 2.95 -19.15
C LYS A 49 -6.18 3.77 -20.37
N PHE A 50 -7.11 4.03 -21.30
CA PHE A 50 -6.83 4.75 -22.54
C PHE A 50 -7.91 5.80 -22.83
N CYS A 51 -7.54 6.82 -23.58
CA CYS A 51 -8.48 7.80 -24.12
C CYS A 51 -9.22 7.20 -25.32
N PHE A 52 -10.54 7.08 -25.22
CA PHE A 52 -11.38 6.58 -26.32
C PHE A 52 -11.39 7.49 -27.57
N LYS A 53 -10.94 8.75 -27.45
CA LYS A 53 -10.93 9.72 -28.56
C LYS A 53 -9.60 9.73 -29.33
N CYS A 54 -8.46 9.63 -28.65
CA CYS A 54 -7.14 9.80 -29.28
C CYS A 54 -6.17 8.64 -29.05
N GLY A 55 -6.57 7.60 -28.33
CA GLY A 55 -5.73 6.43 -28.05
C GLY A 55 -4.60 6.65 -27.04
N ALA A 56 -4.36 7.89 -26.58
CA ALA A 56 -3.34 8.16 -25.57
C ALA A 56 -3.65 7.45 -24.24
N SER A 57 -2.61 7.00 -23.54
CA SER A 57 -2.75 6.42 -22.20
C SER A 57 -3.39 7.43 -21.26
N ALA A 58 -4.46 7.00 -20.59
CA ALA A 58 -5.15 7.78 -19.58
C ALA A 58 -4.55 7.53 -18.17
N VAL A 59 -3.58 6.63 -18.06
CA VAL A 59 -2.80 6.40 -16.84
C VAL A 59 -1.75 7.51 -16.73
N ASN A 60 -1.89 8.37 -15.73
CA ASN A 60 -0.85 9.31 -15.35
C ASN A 60 0.28 8.49 -14.68
N PRO A 61 1.55 8.61 -15.10
CA PRO A 61 2.67 7.88 -14.49
C PRO A 61 2.92 8.21 -13.00
N GLN A 62 2.12 9.08 -12.36
CA GLN A 62 2.22 9.42 -10.95
C GLN A 62 1.38 8.53 -10.01
N THR A 63 0.66 7.53 -10.52
CA THR A 63 0.13 6.44 -9.66
C THR A 63 1.04 5.24 -9.81
N ASN A 64 2.13 5.27 -9.04
CA ASN A 64 3.12 4.20 -8.93
C ASN A 64 2.57 3.02 -8.13
N ASN A 65 1.36 2.57 -8.43
CA ASN A 65 0.87 1.29 -7.93
C ASN A 65 1.05 0.23 -9.03
N THR A 66 2.23 0.22 -9.63
CA THR A 66 2.84 -1.07 -9.92
C THR A 66 3.30 -1.56 -8.57
N TYR A 67 2.42 -2.25 -7.84
CA TYR A 67 2.87 -3.04 -6.71
C TYR A 67 3.96 -3.94 -7.29
N PRO A 68 5.24 -3.77 -6.91
CA PRO A 68 6.22 -4.77 -7.24
C PRO A 68 5.67 -6.06 -6.64
N LEU A 69 5.86 -7.19 -7.33
CA LEU A 69 5.61 -8.50 -6.75
C LEU A 69 6.43 -8.54 -5.45
N VAL A 70 5.76 -8.25 -4.32
CA VAL A 70 6.41 -8.12 -3.03
C VAL A 70 6.96 -9.51 -2.75
N ASN A 71 8.29 -9.62 -2.77
CA ASN A 71 8.97 -10.78 -2.26
C ASN A 71 8.53 -10.92 -0.80
N GLN A 72 7.62 -11.87 -0.53
CA GLN A 72 6.96 -11.98 0.76
C GLN A 72 8.03 -12.13 1.84
N LYS A 73 8.12 -11.13 2.72
CA LYS A 73 9.06 -11.14 3.83
C LYS A 73 8.42 -11.86 5.00
N SER A 74 9.15 -12.70 5.71
CA SER A 74 8.56 -13.42 6.85
C SER A 74 8.51 -12.50 8.08
N PRO A 75 7.32 -12.17 8.62
CA PRO A 75 7.21 -11.30 9.80
C PRO A 75 7.88 -11.89 11.04
N GLY A 76 7.79 -13.21 11.21
CA GLY A 76 8.47 -13.93 12.29
C GLY A 76 9.99 -13.84 12.20
N LEU A 77 10.56 -13.88 10.99
CA LEU A 77 12.01 -13.72 10.82
C LEU A 77 12.44 -12.27 11.09
N ALA A 78 11.64 -11.28 10.66
CA ALA A 78 11.87 -9.88 10.99
C ALA A 78 11.86 -9.65 12.51
N ALA A 79 10.89 -10.23 13.22
CA ALA A 79 10.81 -10.19 14.68
C ALA A 79 12.02 -10.87 15.34
N LEU A 80 12.41 -12.07 14.87
CA LEU A 80 13.55 -12.82 15.39
C LEU A 80 14.88 -12.06 15.21
N LEU A 81 15.06 -11.41 14.06
CA LEU A 81 16.23 -10.59 13.78
C LEU A 81 16.29 -9.38 14.73
N SER A 82 15.16 -8.70 14.96
CA SER A 82 15.08 -7.62 15.96
C SER A 82 15.26 -8.09 17.40
N PHE A 83 14.84 -9.31 17.72
CA PHE A 83 15.04 -9.93 19.02
C PHE A 83 16.53 -10.17 19.29
N LEU A 84 17.25 -10.75 18.30
CA LEU A 84 18.67 -11.06 18.42
C LEU A 84 19.51 -9.78 18.49
N ILE A 85 19.24 -8.83 17.59
CA ILE A 85 19.93 -7.55 17.55
C ILE A 85 18.90 -6.45 17.23
N VAL A 86 18.81 -5.47 18.12
CA VAL A 86 17.89 -4.36 17.97
C VAL A 86 18.13 -3.63 16.63
N GLY A 87 17.04 -3.36 15.91
CA GLY A 87 17.09 -2.68 14.60
C GLY A 87 17.37 -3.59 13.39
N LEU A 88 17.84 -4.83 13.57
CA LEU A 88 18.22 -5.72 12.46
C LEU A 88 17.02 -6.23 11.67
N GLY A 89 15.88 -6.45 12.32
CA GLY A 89 14.61 -6.79 11.65
C GLY A 89 14.14 -5.70 10.68
N GLN A 90 14.34 -4.42 11.01
CA GLN A 90 13.99 -3.30 10.13
C GLN A 90 14.89 -3.24 8.89
N VAL A 91 16.19 -3.49 9.06
CA VAL A 91 17.14 -3.59 7.95
C VAL A 91 16.76 -4.74 6.99
N TYR A 92 16.35 -5.89 7.51
CA TYR A 92 15.85 -7.01 6.69
C TYR A 92 14.62 -6.65 5.84
N VAL A 93 13.73 -5.85 6.42
CA VAL A 93 12.52 -5.36 5.75
C VAL A 93 12.84 -4.28 4.70
N GLY A 94 14.02 -3.66 4.77
CA GLY A 94 14.47 -2.59 3.88
C GLY A 94 14.36 -1.19 4.50
N LEU A 95 13.84 -1.10 5.72
CA LEU A 95 13.66 0.12 6.51
C LEU A 95 14.97 0.44 7.26
N THR A 96 15.99 0.83 6.50
CA THR A 96 17.37 0.94 6.99
C THR A 96 17.52 2.10 7.97
N LYS A 97 16.86 3.23 7.73
CA LYS A 97 16.92 4.38 8.64
C LYS A 97 16.25 4.07 9.97
N LYS A 98 15.09 3.39 9.96
CA LYS A 98 14.45 2.89 11.20
C LYS A 98 15.40 1.99 11.99
N GLY A 99 16.05 1.04 11.31
CA GLY A 99 17.00 0.12 11.94
C GLY A 99 18.17 0.85 12.61
N ILE A 100 18.78 1.81 11.91
CA ILE A 100 19.90 2.61 12.44
C ILE A 100 19.45 3.45 13.65
N LEU A 101 18.28 4.09 13.57
CA LEU A 101 17.75 4.91 14.67
C LEU A 101 17.50 4.06 15.94
N LEU A 102 16.90 2.88 15.80
CA LEU A 102 16.70 1.96 16.93
C LEU A 102 18.03 1.50 17.54
N PHE A 103 19.03 1.21 16.69
CA PHE A 103 20.35 0.81 17.15
C PHE A 103 21.06 1.93 17.93
N LEU A 104 21.01 3.17 17.44
CA LEU A 104 21.56 4.34 18.15
C LEU A 104 20.82 4.59 19.46
N GLY A 105 19.48 4.51 19.46
CA GLY A 105 18.67 4.65 20.68
C GLY A 105 18.99 3.59 21.74
N ALA A 106 19.30 2.37 21.30
CA ALA A 106 19.76 1.30 22.19
C ALA A 106 21.15 1.60 22.77
N ILE A 107 22.11 2.07 21.98
CA ILE A 107 23.44 2.49 22.48
C ILE A 107 23.30 3.57 23.56
N ILE A 108 22.49 4.60 23.29
CA ILE A 108 22.20 5.67 24.24
C ILE A 108 21.60 5.08 25.52
N SER A 109 20.58 4.22 25.41
CA SER A 109 19.97 3.56 26.56
C SER A 109 20.96 2.68 27.35
N GLY A 110 21.91 2.03 26.68
CA GLY A 110 23.00 1.28 27.29
C GLY A 110 23.94 2.17 28.12
N ILE A 111 24.23 3.40 27.65
CA ILE A 111 25.01 4.38 28.43
C ILE A 111 24.20 4.84 29.65
N LEU A 112 22.89 5.07 29.50
CA LEU A 112 21.99 5.42 30.60
C LEU A 112 21.75 4.28 31.61
N MET A 113 22.17 3.06 31.30
CA MET A 113 22.10 1.91 32.21
C MET A 113 22.92 2.13 33.49
N LEU A 114 23.95 2.98 33.43
CA LEU A 114 24.75 3.41 34.58
C LEU A 114 23.93 4.18 35.64
N VAL A 115 22.79 4.76 35.24
CA VAL A 115 21.91 5.58 36.10
C VAL A 115 20.63 4.82 36.48
N LEU A 116 20.59 3.49 36.32
CA LEU A 116 19.43 2.59 36.53
C LEU A 116 18.23 2.81 35.61
N ILE A 117 17.95 4.04 35.17
CA ILE A 117 16.89 4.38 34.20
C ILE A 117 17.04 3.62 32.88
N GLY A 118 18.27 3.35 32.46
CA GLY A 118 18.54 2.66 31.20
C GLY A 118 17.95 1.25 31.10
N TRP A 119 17.73 0.56 32.22
CA TRP A 119 17.09 -0.77 32.21
C TRP A 119 15.66 -0.72 31.67
N ILE A 120 14.90 0.31 32.06
CA ILE A 120 13.51 0.47 31.63
C ILE A 120 13.47 0.89 30.16
N THR A 121 14.27 1.88 29.78
CA THR A 121 14.29 2.38 28.39
C THR A 121 14.81 1.31 27.43
N TRP A 122 15.77 0.49 27.85
CA TRP A 122 16.27 -0.63 27.07
C TRP A 122 15.18 -1.65 26.76
N LEU A 123 14.41 -2.09 27.77
CA LEU A 123 13.32 -3.06 27.57
C LEU A 123 12.21 -2.49 26.68
N LEU A 124 11.87 -1.21 26.82
CA LEU A 124 10.88 -0.54 25.98
C LEU A 124 11.33 -0.48 24.51
N ILE A 125 12.56 -0.01 24.25
CA ILE A 125 13.10 0.09 22.88
C ILE A 125 13.24 -1.30 22.25
N TRP A 126 13.70 -2.28 23.02
CA TRP A 126 13.87 -3.64 22.54
C TRP A 126 12.52 -4.29 22.17
N GLY A 127 11.53 -4.20 23.07
CA GLY A 127 10.19 -4.72 22.80
C GLY A 127 9.50 -4.00 21.63
N TYR A 128 9.62 -2.67 21.58
CA TYR A 128 9.13 -1.85 20.47
C TYR A 128 9.75 -2.28 19.13
N GLY A 129 11.08 -2.49 19.08
CA GLY A 129 11.78 -2.88 17.86
C GLY A 129 11.36 -4.26 17.31
N ILE A 130 10.95 -5.18 18.17
CA ILE A 130 10.40 -6.49 17.77
C ILE A 130 9.00 -6.30 17.17
N PHE A 131 8.12 -5.61 17.90
CA PHE A 131 6.75 -5.35 17.46
C PHE A 131 6.69 -4.58 16.14
N ASP A 132 7.49 -3.51 16.01
CA ASP A 132 7.54 -2.69 14.80
C ASP A 132 8.11 -3.48 13.61
N ALA A 133 9.07 -4.38 13.81
CA ALA A 133 9.64 -5.19 12.72
C ALA A 133 8.64 -6.23 12.20
N TYR A 134 7.88 -6.85 13.10
CA TYR A 134 6.79 -7.74 12.74
C TYR A 134 5.71 -7.00 11.94
N ASN A 135 5.20 -5.90 12.49
CA ASN A 135 4.11 -5.13 11.89
C ASN A 135 4.53 -4.50 10.55
N SER A 136 5.78 -4.03 10.45
CA SER A 136 6.31 -3.47 9.20
C SER A 136 6.42 -4.52 8.09
N ALA A 137 6.88 -5.74 8.42
CA ALA A 137 6.91 -6.85 7.48
C ALA A 137 5.50 -7.26 7.00
N GLU A 138 4.52 -7.29 7.92
CA GLU A 138 3.13 -7.58 7.59
C GLU A 138 2.50 -6.51 6.68
N LYS A 139 2.67 -5.23 7.00
CA LYS A 139 2.20 -4.11 6.16
C LYS A 139 2.77 -4.17 4.74
N ILE A 140 4.06 -4.44 4.61
CA ILE A 140 4.71 -4.58 3.30
C ILE A 140 4.17 -5.78 2.52
N ASN A 141 3.92 -6.91 3.18
CA ASN A 141 3.27 -8.06 2.55
C ASN A 141 1.83 -7.76 2.08
N GLN A 142 1.14 -6.83 2.73
CA GLN A 142 -0.19 -6.36 2.35
C GLN A 142 -0.17 -5.28 1.25
N GLY A 143 1.02 -4.88 0.77
CA GLY A 143 1.18 -3.82 -0.22
C GLY A 143 0.94 -2.41 0.34
N ILE A 144 1.04 -2.24 1.66
CA ILE A 144 0.95 -0.95 2.35
C ILE A 144 2.35 -0.35 2.42
N ASP A 145 2.51 0.87 1.92
CA ASP A 145 3.76 1.63 2.02
C ASP A 145 4.05 1.98 3.49
N VAL A 146 5.25 1.63 3.96
CA VAL A 146 5.72 1.93 5.32
C VAL A 146 6.83 2.98 5.21
N ALA A 147 6.71 4.08 5.94
CA ALA A 147 7.74 5.12 5.98
C ALA A 147 9.02 4.60 6.64
N ASP A 148 10.20 4.95 6.07
CA ASP A 148 11.52 4.67 6.65
C ASP A 148 11.93 5.76 7.65
N THR A 149 11.04 6.05 8.59
CA THR A 149 11.19 7.01 9.69
C THR A 149 10.51 6.46 10.94
N ILE A 150 10.97 6.85 12.13
CA ILE A 150 10.24 6.51 13.35
C ILE A 150 9.05 7.45 13.45
N ASP A 151 7.86 6.93 13.17
CA ASP A 151 6.60 7.65 13.37
C ASP A 151 6.26 7.64 14.86
N PHE A 152 6.69 8.68 15.56
CA PHE A 152 6.32 8.91 16.95
C PHE A 152 4.82 9.20 17.13
N ASP A 153 4.11 9.51 16.04
CA ASP A 153 2.65 9.78 16.04
C ASP A 153 1.82 8.53 16.37
N ASN A 154 2.40 7.33 16.27
CA ASN A 154 1.75 6.06 16.65
C ASN A 154 2.23 5.52 18.00
N LEU A 155 3.02 6.31 18.76
CA LEU A 155 3.63 5.88 20.04
C LEU A 155 2.86 6.38 21.29
N PHE A 156 1.82 7.20 21.12
CA PHE A 156 0.98 7.77 22.19
C PHE A 156 -0.51 7.65 21.86
#